data_AF-H0QPC7-F1
#
_entry.id   AF-H0QPC7-F1
#
_cell.length_a   1.000
_cell.length_b   1.000
_cell.length_c   1.000
_cell.angle_alpha   90.00
_cell.angle_beta   90.00
_cell.angle_gamma   90.00
#
_symmetry.space_group_name_H-M   'P 1'
#
loop_
_entity.id
_entity.type
_entity.pdbx_description
1 polymer ?
#
loop_
_entity_poly.entity_id
_entity_poly.type
_entity_poly.pdbx_seq_one_letter_code
_entity_poly.pdbx_strand_id
1 'polypeptide(L)'
;MGVAVDTFHVWWDPELKAQIERAGRENRIASYQVCDFNLPIAADALLSRGMMGDGVIDFATISTWVRDAGYTGDIEVEIFNQEIWDADGDGVLARMKDRYAELVQPFA
;
A
#
# COMPACT_ATOMS: atom_id res chain seq x y z
N MET A 1 -20.10 0.12 8.98
CA MET A 1 -19.25 0.94 8.09
C MET A 1 -17.79 0.63 8.39
N GLY A 2 -17.00 0.24 7.39
CA GLY A 2 -15.56 -0.06 7.53
C GLY A 2 -14.67 1.06 6.96
N VAL A 3 -13.37 0.84 6.97
CA VAL A 3 -12.34 1.71 6.38
C VAL A 3 -11.40 0.88 5.50
N ALA A 4 -10.94 1.48 4.42
CA ALA A 4 -9.81 0.96 3.63
C ALA A 4 -8.54 1.62 4.15
N VAL A 5 -7.52 0.82 4.47
CA VAL A 5 -6.17 1.33 4.74
C VAL A 5 -5.43 1.31 3.41
N ASP A 6 -5.24 2.46 2.78
CA ASP A 6 -4.48 2.58 1.53
C ASP A 6 -3.19 3.34 1.82
N THR A 7 -2.04 2.71 1.62
CA THR A 7 -0.73 3.29 1.96
C THR A 7 -0.51 4.62 1.25
N PHE A 8 -0.99 4.84 0.03
CA PHE A 8 -0.84 6.12 -0.68
C PHE A 8 -1.47 7.27 0.10
N HIS A 9 -2.60 7.01 0.75
CA HIS A 9 -3.42 8.01 1.40
C HIS A 9 -3.00 8.29 2.84
N VAL A 10 -2.41 7.31 3.52
CA VAL A 10 -2.27 7.35 4.98
C VAL A 10 -0.83 7.32 5.48
N TRP A 11 0.17 6.97 4.66
CA TRP A 11 1.56 6.75 5.12
C TRP A 11 2.18 7.94 5.86
N TRP A 12 1.75 9.16 5.53
CA TRP A 12 2.29 10.41 6.07
C TRP A 12 1.74 10.76 7.46
N ASP A 13 0.65 10.11 7.89
CA ASP A 13 -0.06 10.45 9.12
C ASP A 13 0.75 10.01 10.37
N PRO A 14 1.19 10.94 11.24
CA PRO A 14 1.93 10.60 12.46
C PRO A 14 1.11 9.78 13.47
N GLU A 15 -0.23 9.79 13.37
CA GLU A 15 -1.11 8.99 14.23
C GLU A 15 -1.50 7.64 13.59
N LEU A 16 -0.98 7.31 12.41
CA LEU A 16 -1.40 6.15 11.61
C LEU A 16 -1.48 4.86 12.43
N LYS A 17 -0.45 4.53 13.22
CA LYS A 17 -0.43 3.34 14.06
C LYS A 17 -1.62 3.30 15.02
N ALA A 18 -1.88 4.41 15.72
CA ALA A 18 -2.97 4.49 16.69
C ALA A 18 -4.34 4.36 16.01
N GLN A 19 -4.50 4.93 14.80
CA GLN A 19 -5.73 4.82 14.02
C GLN A 19 -5.95 3.41 13.48
N ILE A 20 -4.91 2.72 12.99
CA ILE A 20 -4.97 1.31 12.55
C ILE A 20 -5.36 0.41 13.73
N GLU A 21 -4.68 0.54 14.88
CA GLU A 21 -5.01 -0.25 16.07
C GLU A 21 -6.44 -0.01 16.54
N ARG A 22 -6.93 1.23 16.47
CA ARG A 22 -8.33 1.57 16.77
C ARG A 22 -9.28 0.89 15.80
N ALA A 23 -9.04 1.00 14.50
CA ALA A 23 -9.87 0.37 13.47
C ALA A 23 -9.90 -1.17 13.64
N GLY A 24 -8.77 -1.77 14.01
CA GLY A 24 -8.68 -3.20 14.37
C GLY A 24 -9.54 -3.57 15.58
N ARG A 25 -9.41 -2.84 16.70
CA ARG A 25 -10.24 -3.05 17.90
C ARG A 25 -11.74 -2.91 17.63
N GLU A 26 -12.12 -2.01 16.73
CA GLU A 26 -13.51 -1.83 16.31
C GLU A 26 -13.96 -2.86 15.25
N ASN A 27 -13.06 -3.71 14.76
CA ASN A 27 -13.26 -4.65 13.64
C ASN A 27 -13.77 -3.95 12.37
N ARG A 28 -13.08 -2.87 11.98
CA ARG A 28 -13.49 -1.98 10.89
C ARG A 28 -12.55 -1.92 9.71
N ILE A 29 -11.39 -2.58 9.75
CA ILE A 29 -10.49 -2.66 8.59
C ILE A 29 -11.16 -3.58 7.56
N ALA A 30 -11.68 -2.99 6.48
CA ALA A 30 -12.41 -3.69 5.43
C ALA A 30 -11.50 -4.12 4.27
N SER A 31 -10.42 -3.37 4.02
CA SER A 31 -9.40 -3.69 3.02
C SER A 31 -8.05 -3.07 3.40
N TYR A 32 -6.99 -3.65 2.86
CA TYR A 32 -5.64 -3.10 2.90
C TYR A 32 -5.06 -3.04 1.49
N GLN A 33 -4.74 -1.83 1.04
CA GLN A 33 -4.20 -1.54 -0.29
C GLN A 33 -2.77 -1.01 -0.16
N VAL A 34 -1.88 -1.46 -1.04
CA VAL A 34 -0.48 -1.06 -1.10
C VAL A 34 -0.13 -0.50 -2.47
N CYS A 35 0.58 0.61 -2.42
CA CYS A 35 1.46 1.11 -3.48
C CYS A 35 2.56 1.93 -2.81
N ASP A 36 3.46 2.51 -3.60
CA ASP A 36 4.48 3.42 -3.10
C ASP A 36 4.15 4.90 -3.37
N PHE A 37 4.85 5.79 -2.66
CA PHE A 37 4.75 7.24 -2.82
C PHE A 37 6.03 7.77 -3.48
N ASN A 38 5.96 8.03 -4.78
CA ASN A 38 7.11 8.51 -5.53
C ASN A 38 7.37 10.00 -5.26
N LEU A 39 8.64 10.37 -5.20
CA LEU A 39 9.08 11.77 -5.09
C LEU A 39 10.01 12.13 -6.25
N PRO A 40 9.82 13.31 -6.88
CA PRO A 40 8.70 14.24 -6.67
C PRO A 40 7.36 13.62 -7.11
N ILE A 41 6.26 14.09 -6.53
CA ILE A 41 4.93 13.73 -7.02
C ILE A 41 4.76 14.23 -8.46
N ALA A 42 4.01 13.48 -9.27
CA ALA A 42 3.73 13.89 -10.65
C ALA A 42 2.83 15.14 -10.67
N ALA A 43 2.80 15.81 -11.82
CA ALA A 43 1.92 16.98 -12.01
C ALA A 43 0.44 16.61 -11.82
N ASP A 44 0.06 15.39 -12.22
CA ASP A 44 -1.21 14.80 -11.84
C ASP A 44 -1.02 13.91 -10.60
N ALA A 45 -1.55 14.39 -9.47
CA ALA A 45 -1.49 13.66 -8.20
C ALA A 45 -2.20 12.29 -8.27
N LEU A 46 -3.21 12.14 -9.14
CA LEU A 46 -3.90 10.86 -9.32
C LEU A 46 -2.96 9.78 -9.89
N LEU A 47 -2.01 10.18 -10.73
CA LEU A 47 -1.08 9.30 -11.44
C LEU A 47 0.30 9.20 -10.76
N SER A 48 0.37 9.56 -9.47
CA SER A 48 1.63 9.66 -8.72
C SER A 48 2.00 8.40 -7.92
N ARG A 49 1.20 7.33 -8.02
CA ARG A 49 1.48 6.08 -7.29
C ARG A 49 2.70 5.37 -7.86
N GLY A 50 3.48 4.73 -7.00
CA GLY A 50 4.66 3.94 -7.37
C GLY A 50 4.46 2.44 -7.20
N MET A 51 5.28 1.65 -7.90
CA MET A 51 5.48 0.24 -7.58
C MET A 51 6.22 0.13 -6.24
N MET A 52 5.90 -0.88 -5.43
CA MET A 52 6.54 -1.08 -4.13
C MET A 52 8.07 -1.11 -4.26
N GLY A 53 8.74 -0.27 -3.47
CA GLY A 53 10.19 -0.12 -3.42
C GLY A 53 10.75 0.99 -4.32
N ASP A 54 9.92 1.66 -5.12
CA ASP A 54 10.35 2.79 -5.95
C ASP A 54 10.21 4.14 -5.23
N GLY A 55 9.43 4.19 -4.15
CA GLY A 55 9.13 5.39 -3.38
C GLY A 55 9.69 5.35 -1.96
N VAL A 56 8.94 5.92 -1.01
CA VAL A 56 9.39 6.16 0.37
C VAL A 56 8.57 5.43 1.44
N ILE A 57 7.55 4.65 1.05
CA ILE A 57 6.66 4.01 2.02
C ILE A 57 7.35 2.84 2.71
N ASP A 58 7.30 2.83 4.05
CA ASP A 58 7.78 1.72 4.88
C ASP A 58 6.69 0.64 5.03
N PHE A 59 6.68 -0.31 4.08
CA PHE A 59 5.74 -1.43 4.07
C PHE A 59 5.92 -2.36 5.27
N ALA A 60 7.15 -2.55 5.74
CA ALA A 60 7.42 -3.47 6.85
C ALA A 60 6.69 -3.03 8.12
N THR A 61 6.78 -1.73 8.41
CA THR A 61 6.14 -1.11 9.56
C THR A 61 4.61 -1.09 9.42
N ILE A 62 4.08 -0.57 8.30
CA ILE A 62 2.62 -0.42 8.14
C ILE A 62 1.91 -1.77 8.04
N SER A 63 2.45 -2.72 7.26
CA SER A 63 1.83 -4.05 7.11
C SER A 63 1.81 -4.80 8.43
N THR A 64 2.88 -4.69 9.23
CA THR A 64 2.93 -5.25 10.58
C THR A 64 1.81 -4.68 11.47
N TRP A 65 1.56 -3.37 11.43
CA TRP A 65 0.47 -2.77 12.21
C TRP A 65 -0.91 -3.26 11.76
N VAL A 66 -1.12 -3.40 10.45
CA VAL A 66 -2.39 -3.89 9.90
C VAL A 66 -2.64 -5.36 10.26
N ARG A 67 -1.62 -6.21 10.13
CA ARG A 67 -1.65 -7.61 10.58
C ARG A 67 -1.94 -7.71 12.08
N ASP A 68 -1.20 -6.98 12.90
CA ASP A 68 -1.34 -7.02 14.36
C ASP A 68 -2.68 -6.43 14.83
N ALA A 69 -3.30 -5.56 14.02
CA ALA A 69 -4.67 -5.08 14.22
C ALA A 69 -5.75 -6.12 13.84
N GLY A 70 -5.35 -7.30 13.35
CA GLY A 70 -6.23 -8.45 13.11
C GLY A 70 -6.80 -8.56 11.69
N TYR A 71 -6.31 -7.76 10.73
CA TYR A 71 -6.71 -7.92 9.34
C TYR A 71 -6.12 -9.21 8.76
N THR A 72 -6.94 -10.02 8.12
CA THR A 72 -6.57 -11.34 7.56
C THR A 72 -7.02 -11.51 6.10
N GLY A 73 -7.51 -10.44 5.49
CA GLY A 73 -7.90 -10.44 4.08
C GLY A 73 -6.69 -10.29 3.16
N ASP A 74 -6.95 -10.32 1.85
CA ASP A 74 -5.92 -10.08 0.85
C ASP A 74 -5.36 -8.65 0.94
N ILE A 75 -4.10 -8.50 0.55
CA ILE A 75 -3.46 -7.20 0.37
C ILE A 75 -3.50 -6.87 -1.12
N GLU A 76 -4.18 -5.78 -1.45
CA GLU A 76 -4.40 -5.37 -2.83
C GLU A 76 -3.31 -4.41 -3.30
N VAL A 77 -2.69 -4.67 -4.45
CA VAL A 77 -1.77 -3.71 -5.08
C VAL A 77 -2.56 -2.77 -5.99
N GLU A 78 -2.63 -1.47 -5.66
CA GLU A 78 -3.39 -0.47 -6.40
C GLU A 78 -2.48 0.65 -6.92
N ILE A 79 -2.22 0.69 -8.23
CA ILE A 79 -1.30 1.66 -8.84
C ILE A 79 -1.96 2.40 -10.01
N PHE A 80 -2.09 3.71 -9.85
CA PHE A 80 -2.42 4.64 -10.92
C PHE A 80 -1.17 5.42 -11.30
N ASN A 81 -0.62 5.12 -12.47
CA ASN A 81 0.61 5.71 -12.99
C ASN A 81 0.68 5.47 -14.49
N GLN A 82 0.77 6.56 -15.27
CA GLN A 82 0.74 6.47 -16.75
C GLN A 82 1.90 5.66 -17.31
N GLU A 83 3.11 5.81 -16.76
CA GLU A 83 4.29 5.09 -17.24
C GLU A 83 4.17 3.59 -17.01
N ILE A 84 3.55 3.18 -15.90
CA ILE A 84 3.28 1.77 -15.59
C ILE A 84 2.18 1.24 -16.51
N TRP A 85 1.14 2.03 -16.81
CA TRP A 85 0.06 1.63 -17.73
C TRP A 85 0.53 1.52 -19.19
N ASP A 86 1.48 2.35 -19.61
CA ASP A 86 2.05 2.34 -20.96
C ASP A 86 3.10 1.22 -21.17
N ALA A 87 3.54 0.56 -20.09
CA ALA A 87 4.51 -0.52 -20.12
C ALA A 87 3.90 -1.88 -20.52
N ASP A 88 4.77 -2.85 -20.83
CA ASP A 88 4.34 -4.23 -21.09
C ASP A 88 3.67 -4.86 -19.85
N GLY A 89 2.41 -5.27 -19.99
CA GLY A 89 1.59 -5.75 -18.88
C GLY A 89 2.13 -7.01 -18.21
N ASP A 90 2.70 -7.94 -18.98
CA ASP A 90 3.30 -9.17 -18.43
C ASP A 90 4.53 -8.83 -17.57
N GLY A 91 5.38 -7.93 -18.07
CA GLY A 91 6.52 -7.39 -17.32
C GLY A 91 6.10 -6.63 -16.05
N VAL A 92 5.03 -5.84 -16.11
CA VAL A 92 4.47 -5.13 -14.95
C VAL A 92 3.99 -6.11 -13.89
N LEU A 93 3.21 -7.13 -14.27
CA LEU A 93 2.71 -8.14 -13.34
C LEU A 93 3.83 -9.00 -12.76
N ALA A 94 4.84 -9.36 -13.55
CA ALA A 94 6.02 -10.09 -13.06
C ALA A 94 6.74 -9.28 -11.97
N ARG A 95 7.07 -8.01 -12.26
CA ARG A 95 7.70 -7.10 -11.30
C ARG A 95 6.85 -6.90 -10.05
N MET A 96 5.54 -6.73 -10.21
CA MET A 96 4.61 -6.55 -9.10
C MET A 96 4.65 -7.73 -8.13
N LYS A 97 4.59 -8.97 -8.65
CA LYS A 97 4.67 -10.18 -7.83
C LYS A 97 5.99 -10.28 -7.08
N ASP A 98 7.11 -10.02 -7.77
CA ASP A 98 8.44 -10.08 -7.16
C ASP A 98 8.58 -9.05 -6.03
N ARG A 99 8.20 -7.80 -6.29
CA ARG A 99 8.25 -6.71 -5.29
C ARG A 99 7.28 -6.94 -4.14
N TYR A 100 6.09 -7.47 -4.41
CA TYR A 100 5.14 -7.84 -3.36
C TYR A 100 5.72 -8.92 -2.45
N ALA A 101 6.26 -10.00 -3.02
CA ALA A 101 6.82 -11.12 -2.28
C ALA A 101 8.04 -10.71 -1.43
N GLU A 102 8.84 -9.76 -1.92
CA GLU A 102 10.04 -9.28 -1.22
C GLU A 102 9.72 -8.22 -0.15
N LEU A 103 8.87 -7.24 -0.46
CA LEU A 103 8.76 -6.00 0.33
C LEU A 103 7.49 -5.94 1.19
N VAL A 104 6.45 -6.70 0.87
CA VAL A 104 5.13 -6.63 1.54
C VAL A 104 4.80 -7.95 2.23
N GLN A 105 4.79 -9.05 1.48
CA GLN A 105 4.38 -10.38 1.95
C GLN A 105 5.07 -10.85 3.25
N PRO A 106 6.37 -10.57 3.51
CA PRO A 106 7.01 -11.02 4.74
C PRO A 106 6.43 -10.39 6.02
N PHE A 107 5.63 -9.32 5.88
CA PHE A 107 5.07 -8.55 6.99
C PHE A 107 3.53 -8.60 7.04
N ALA A 108 2.91 -9.24 6.05
CA ALA A 108 1.48 -9.47 5.93
C ALA A 108 0.92 -10.35 7.05
#